data_AF-A0A1G5ZQJ4-F1
#
_entry.id   AF-A0A1G5ZQJ4-F1
#
_cell.length_a   1.000
_cell.length_b   1.000
_cell.length_c   1.000
_cell.angle_alpha   90.00
_cell.angle_beta   90.00
_cell.angle_gamma   90.00
#
_symmetry.space_group_name_H-M   'P 1'
#
loop_
_entity.id
_entity.type
_entity.pdbx_description
1 polymer ?
#
loop_
_entity_poly.entity_id
_entity_poly.type
_entity_poly.pdbx_seq_one_letter_code
_entity_poly.pdbx_strand_id
1 'polypeptide(L)'
;MKPNKPGQVAKFHTPLPDENPDQLYVVLEIKEDVERPRADIKALNTGLSFPPINTVLLDDLEVVEVDTSDLVGHEVTINKADYSQATGKVVKVSEQKIMLDLTKGVKGVETDVWLTIQDEFGTEHTGTLFVN
;
A
#
# COMPACT_ATOMS: atom_id res chain seq x y z
N MET A 1 2.27 -14.70 -4.04
CA MET A 1 1.08 -14.69 -4.92
C MET A 1 1.31 -13.64 -6.00
N LYS A 2 0.99 -13.89 -7.27
CA LYS A 2 1.14 -12.84 -8.30
C LYS A 2 0.10 -11.72 -8.14
N PRO A 3 0.42 -10.46 -8.51
CA PRO A 3 -0.57 -9.40 -8.51
C PRO A 3 -1.73 -9.69 -9.46
N ASN A 4 -2.92 -9.22 -9.12
CA ASN A 4 -4.15 -9.45 -9.89
C ASN A 4 -5.04 -8.20 -10.02
N LYS A 5 -4.67 -7.09 -9.37
CA LYS A 5 -5.32 -5.79 -9.54
C LYS A 5 -4.30 -4.64 -9.37
N PRO A 6 -4.54 -3.48 -10.00
CA PRO A 6 -3.84 -2.25 -9.65
C PRO A 6 -3.99 -1.91 -8.15
N GLY A 7 -3.01 -1.20 -7.61
CA GLY A 7 -2.96 -0.77 -6.21
C GLY A 7 -2.22 -1.73 -5.27
N GLN A 8 -2.06 -2.99 -5.65
CA GLN A 8 -1.32 -3.95 -4.83
C GLN A 8 0.16 -3.59 -4.72
N VAL A 9 0.73 -3.79 -3.53
CA VAL A 9 2.17 -3.71 -3.30
C VAL A 9 2.83 -5.05 -3.59
N ALA A 10 3.88 -5.03 -4.39
CA ALA A 10 4.61 -6.21 -4.82
C ALA A 10 6.13 -5.98 -4.79
N LYS A 11 6.87 -7.08 -4.85
CA LYS A 11 8.33 -7.11 -5.06
C LYS A 11 8.69 -8.17 -6.10
N PHE A 12 9.93 -8.17 -6.55
CA PHE A 12 10.43 -9.27 -7.38
C PHE A 12 10.63 -10.52 -6.53
N HIS A 13 10.13 -11.68 -6.98
CA HIS A 13 10.40 -12.95 -6.29
C HIS A 13 11.79 -13.53 -6.65
N THR A 14 12.35 -13.08 -7.78
CA THR A 14 13.71 -13.43 -8.24
C THR A 14 14.46 -12.15 -8.65
N PRO A 15 14.90 -11.33 -7.69
CA PRO A 15 15.68 -10.13 -7.99
C PRO A 15 17.05 -10.49 -8.57
N LEU A 16 17.62 -9.60 -9.39
CA LEU A 16 19.00 -9.73 -9.87
C LEU A 16 20.00 -9.55 -8.71
N PRO A 17 21.24 -10.06 -8.83
CA PRO A 17 22.22 -10.00 -7.75
C PRO A 17 22.56 -8.59 -7.23
N ASP A 18 22.37 -7.57 -8.06
CA ASP A 18 22.61 -6.16 -7.77
C ASP A 18 21.34 -5.38 -7.40
N GLU A 19 20.17 -6.03 -7.45
CA GLU A 19 18.90 -5.43 -7.04
C GLU A 19 18.68 -5.58 -5.53
N ASN A 20 17.99 -4.61 -4.94
CA ASN A 20 17.55 -4.71 -3.56
C ASN A 20 16.33 -5.66 -3.47
N PRO A 21 16.43 -6.82 -2.80
CA PRO A 21 15.32 -7.78 -2.71
C PRO A 21 14.12 -7.27 -1.91
N ASP A 22 14.32 -6.25 -1.08
CA ASP A 22 13.27 -5.64 -0.26
C ASP A 22 12.67 -4.39 -0.92
N GLN A 23 13.06 -4.07 -2.16
CA GLN A 23 12.47 -2.96 -2.90
C GLN A 23 11.00 -3.25 -3.20
N LEU A 24 10.13 -2.38 -2.68
CA LEU A 24 8.69 -2.45 -2.89
C LEU A 24 8.26 -1.61 -4.08
N TYR A 25 7.22 -2.08 -4.76
CA TYR A 25 6.60 -1.42 -5.89
C TYR A 25 5.08 -1.43 -5.74
N VAL A 26 4.41 -0.39 -6.21
CA VAL A 26 2.96 -0.41 -6.41
C VAL A 26 2.65 -0.80 -7.86
N VAL A 27 1.72 -1.72 -8.05
CA VAL A 27 1.20 -2.10 -9.37
C VAL A 27 0.23 -1.03 -9.86
N LEU A 28 0.51 -0.43 -11.02
CA LEU A 28 -0.31 0.63 -11.59
C LEU A 28 -1.32 0.11 -12.62
N GLU A 29 -0.91 -0.87 -13.43
CA GLU A 29 -1.72 -1.45 -14.49
C GLU A 29 -1.28 -2.90 -14.72
N ILE A 30 -2.24 -3.78 -15.03
CA ILE A 30 -1.98 -5.17 -15.44
C ILE A 30 -2.49 -5.34 -16.87
N LYS A 31 -1.63 -5.84 -17.75
CA LYS A 31 -1.84 -6.04 -19.18
C LYS A 31 -1.83 -7.54 -19.46
N GLU A 32 -2.97 -8.21 -19.29
CA GLU A 32 -3.14 -9.66 -19.50
C GLU A 32 -3.60 -10.03 -20.93
N ASP A 33 -3.95 -9.04 -21.74
CA ASP A 33 -4.46 -9.17 -23.11
C ASP A 33 -3.39 -9.54 -24.15
N VAL A 34 -2.17 -9.82 -23.70
CA VAL A 34 -0.99 -10.09 -24.52
C VAL A 34 -0.44 -11.49 -24.24
N GLU A 35 0.32 -12.04 -25.19
CA GLU A 35 0.92 -13.38 -25.08
C GLU A 35 1.78 -13.56 -23.81
N ARG A 36 2.39 -12.48 -23.32
CA ARG A 36 3.15 -12.45 -22.06
C ARG A 36 2.59 -11.35 -21.16
N PRO A 37 1.80 -11.71 -20.13
CA PRO A 37 1.22 -10.74 -19.21
C PRO A 37 2.28 -9.86 -18.56
N ARG A 38 2.00 -8.56 -18.52
CA ARG A 38 2.92 -7.55 -17.98
C ARG A 38 2.22 -6.66 -16.96
N ALA A 39 3.00 -6.03 -16.10
CA ALA A 39 2.53 -5.01 -15.20
C ALA A 39 3.38 -3.75 -15.32
N ASP A 40 2.73 -2.59 -15.29
CA ASP A 40 3.41 -1.33 -15.04
C ASP A 40 3.52 -1.13 -13.53
N ILE A 41 4.73 -0.92 -13.05
CA ILE A 41 5.05 -0.80 -11.62
C ILE A 41 5.79 0.50 -11.33
N LYS A 42 5.57 1.05 -10.14
CA LYS A 42 6.29 2.23 -9.64
C LYS A 42 6.99 1.92 -8.34
N ALA A 43 8.29 2.21 -8.28
CA ALA A 43 9.10 1.98 -7.08
C ALA A 43 8.65 2.89 -5.92
N LEU A 44 8.51 2.31 -4.74
CA LEU A 44 8.17 3.00 -3.49
C LEU A 44 9.44 3.33 -2.70
N ASN A 45 9.37 4.34 -1.83
CA ASN A 45 10.44 4.69 -0.89
C ASN A 45 11.84 4.94 -1.49
N THR A 46 11.91 5.36 -2.76
CA THR A 46 13.19 5.66 -3.43
C THR A 46 13.77 7.04 -3.06
N GLY A 47 12.98 7.88 -2.38
CA GLY A 47 13.33 9.28 -2.11
C GLY A 47 13.24 10.20 -3.33
N LEU A 48 12.88 9.67 -4.50
CA LEU A 48 12.70 10.45 -5.72
C LEU A 48 11.33 11.12 -5.72
N SER A 49 11.30 12.41 -6.09
CA SER A 49 10.04 13.15 -6.30
C SER A 49 9.22 12.57 -7.46
N PHE A 50 9.90 11.95 -8.43
CA PHE A 50 9.28 11.31 -9.58
C PHE A 50 9.95 9.95 -9.85
N PRO A 51 9.54 8.88 -9.13
CA PRO A 51 10.06 7.54 -9.36
C PRO A 51 9.69 7.07 -10.76
N PRO A 52 10.60 6.38 -11.48
CA PRO A 52 10.29 5.83 -12.79
C PRO A 52 9.18 4.78 -12.70
N ILE A 53 8.43 4.67 -13.80
CA ILE A 53 7.47 3.58 -14.03
C ILE A 53 8.14 2.60 -14.98
N ASN A 54 8.18 1.33 -14.59
CA ASN A 54 8.76 0.25 -15.38
C ASN A 54 7.67 -0.75 -15.78
N THR A 55 7.80 -1.33 -16.97
CA THR A 55 6.94 -2.44 -17.41
C THR A 55 7.72 -3.75 -17.25
N VAL A 56 7.21 -4.68 -16.45
CA VAL A 56 7.85 -5.98 -16.18
C VAL A 56 6.90 -7.14 -16.43
N LEU A 57 7.42 -8.37 -16.46
CA LEU A 57 6.57 -9.56 -16.53
C LEU A 57 5.77 -9.69 -15.24
N LEU A 58 4.47 -9.96 -15.38
CA LEU A 58 3.60 -10.14 -14.21
C LEU A 58 4.06 -11.31 -13.35
N ASP A 59 4.57 -12.36 -14.01
CA ASP A 59 5.05 -13.57 -13.35
C ASP A 59 6.35 -13.37 -12.58
N ASP A 60 7.06 -12.24 -12.74
CA ASP A 60 8.26 -11.91 -11.96
C ASP A 60 7.93 -11.27 -10.59
N LEU A 61 6.66 -10.94 -10.37
CA LEU A 61 6.18 -10.21 -9.19
C LEU A 61 5.48 -11.11 -8.18
N GLU A 62 5.67 -10.80 -6.90
CA GLU A 62 4.89 -11.32 -5.80
C GLU A 62 4.31 -10.22 -4.92
N VAL A 63 3.03 -10.33 -4.60
CA VAL A 63 2.33 -9.46 -3.64
C VAL A 63 2.94 -9.65 -2.26
N VAL A 64 3.20 -8.54 -1.58
CA VAL A 64 3.79 -8.50 -0.25
C VAL A 64 2.69 -8.36 0.80
N GLU A 65 2.76 -9.18 1.85
CA GLU A 65 1.99 -8.95 3.06
C GLU A 65 2.73 -7.94 3.94
N VAL A 66 2.03 -6.92 4.39
CA VAL A 66 2.56 -5.90 5.30
C VAL A 66 2.08 -6.20 6.71
N ASP A 67 2.99 -6.12 7.68
CA ASP A 67 2.64 -6.17 9.10
C ASP A 67 2.11 -4.81 9.54
N THR A 68 0.84 -4.75 9.90
CA THR A 68 0.20 -3.49 10.33
C THR A 68 0.41 -3.23 11.82
N SER A 69 0.93 -4.20 12.59
CA SER A 69 1.19 -4.01 14.01
C SER A 69 2.27 -2.94 14.26
N ASP A 70 3.17 -2.75 13.30
CA ASP A 70 4.16 -1.67 13.29
C ASP A 70 3.51 -0.28 13.26
N LEU A 71 2.24 -0.15 12.88
CA LEU A 71 1.53 1.13 12.91
C LEU A 71 1.11 1.53 14.33
N VAL A 72 1.04 0.58 15.28
CA VAL A 72 0.59 0.87 16.65
C VAL A 72 1.53 1.87 17.30
N GLY A 73 0.94 2.96 17.79
CA GLY A 73 1.67 4.04 18.43
C GLY A 73 2.19 5.13 17.48
N HIS A 74 2.04 4.97 16.17
CA HIS A 74 2.29 6.03 15.21
C HIS A 74 1.07 6.94 15.04
N GLU A 75 1.32 8.22 14.77
CA GLU A 75 0.27 9.17 14.41
C GLU A 75 -0.07 9.02 12.93
N VAL A 76 -1.35 8.84 12.63
CA VAL A 76 -1.85 8.63 11.27
C VAL A 76 -3.16 9.38 11.06
N THR A 77 -3.53 9.54 9.79
CA THR A 77 -4.86 10.03 9.41
C THR A 77 -5.68 8.86 8.88
N ILE A 78 -6.96 8.81 9.26
CA ILE A 78 -7.92 7.85 8.74
C ILE A 78 -9.08 8.53 8.04
N ASN A 79 -9.67 7.85 7.06
CA ASN A 79 -10.99 8.16 6.52
C ASN A 79 -12.05 7.36 7.29
N LYS A 80 -13.01 8.05 7.90
CA LYS A 80 -14.14 7.43 8.58
C LYS A 80 -15.24 7.04 7.58
N ALA A 81 -16.21 6.24 8.03
CA ALA A 81 -17.35 5.82 7.23
C ALA A 81 -18.23 6.98 6.73
N ASP A 82 -18.19 8.14 7.39
CA ASP A 82 -18.87 9.36 6.98
C ASP A 82 -18.05 10.23 6.00
N TYR A 83 -16.94 9.69 5.46
CA TYR A 83 -15.98 10.35 4.59
C TYR A 83 -15.24 11.56 5.20
N SER A 84 -15.42 11.81 6.50
CA SER A 84 -14.61 12.80 7.21
C SER A 84 -13.31 12.17 7.70
N GLN A 85 -12.29 13.01 7.86
CA GLN A 85 -10.95 12.60 8.28
C GLN A 85 -10.77 12.81 9.78
N ALA A 86 -10.01 11.93 10.40
CA ALA A 86 -9.55 12.07 11.77
C ALA A 86 -8.06 11.72 11.85
N THR A 87 -7.31 12.45 12.67
CA THR A 87 -5.89 12.24 12.90
C THR A 87 -5.68 11.89 14.37
N GLY A 88 -4.79 10.92 14.62
CA GLY A 88 -4.52 10.47 15.97
C GLY A 88 -3.54 9.31 16.02
N LYS A 89 -3.22 8.88 17.24
CA LYS A 89 -2.30 7.78 17.49
C LYS A 89 -3.00 6.44 17.32
N VAL A 90 -2.43 5.52 16.54
CA VAL A 90 -3.00 4.17 16.37
C VAL A 90 -2.95 3.43 17.71
N VAL A 91 -4.10 2.95 18.17
CA VAL A 91 -4.24 2.13 19.38
C VAL A 91 -4.59 0.68 19.08
N LYS A 92 -5.18 0.42 17.90
CA LYS A 92 -5.54 -0.94 17.47
C LYS A 92 -5.50 -1.06 15.94
N VAL A 93 -5.06 -2.23 15.49
CA VAL A 93 -5.15 -2.67 14.09
C VAL A 93 -6.17 -3.82 13.99
N SER A 94 -6.94 -3.86 12.92
CA SER A 94 -7.99 -4.89 12.75
C SER A 94 -7.44 -6.22 12.27
N GLU A 95 -6.46 -6.18 11.37
CA GLU A 95 -5.74 -7.33 10.84
C GLU A 95 -4.25 -7.06 10.92
N GLN A 96 -3.49 -7.96 11.55
CA GLN A 96 -2.04 -7.79 11.76
C GLN A 96 -1.22 -7.97 10.49
N LYS A 97 -1.73 -8.73 9.50
CA LYS A 97 -1.08 -8.92 8.20
C LYS A 97 -2.11 -8.74 7.12
N ILE A 98 -1.83 -7.86 6.17
CA ILE A 98 -2.73 -7.54 5.06
C ILE A 98 -1.95 -7.39 3.76
N MET A 99 -2.57 -7.78 2.65
CA MET A 99 -2.08 -7.46 1.31
C MET A 99 -2.51 -6.05 0.95
N LEU A 100 -1.64 -5.08 1.25
CA LEU A 100 -1.93 -3.66 1.09
C LEU A 100 -2.39 -3.33 -0.34
N ASP A 101 -3.58 -2.71 -0.43
CA ASP A 101 -4.13 -2.16 -1.65
C ASP A 101 -4.18 -0.63 -1.57
N LEU A 102 -3.63 0.04 -2.58
CA LEU A 102 -3.59 1.49 -2.71
C LEU A 102 -4.52 1.94 -3.83
N THR A 103 -5.61 2.59 -3.45
CA THR A 103 -6.57 3.14 -4.42
C THR A 103 -6.53 4.67 -4.42
N LYS A 104 -6.75 5.28 -5.58
CA LYS A 104 -6.78 6.74 -5.71
C LYS A 104 -8.15 7.24 -5.26
N GLY A 105 -8.21 7.89 -4.10
CA GLY A 105 -9.39 8.60 -3.60
C GLY A 105 -9.49 10.03 -4.16
N VAL A 106 -10.55 10.75 -3.76
CA VAL A 106 -10.80 12.13 -4.19
C VAL A 106 -9.76 13.11 -3.63
N LYS A 107 -9.26 12.84 -2.42
CA LYS A 107 -8.37 13.75 -1.66
C LYS A 107 -6.95 13.23 -1.48
N GLY A 108 -6.64 11.99 -1.90
CA GLY A 108 -5.35 11.35 -1.67
C GLY A 108 -5.40 9.86 -1.97
N VAL A 109 -4.50 9.09 -1.37
CA VAL A 109 -4.46 7.63 -1.50
C VAL A 109 -5.23 6.99 -0.35
N GLU A 110 -6.19 6.14 -0.71
CA GLU A 110 -6.97 5.33 0.22
C GLU A 110 -6.38 3.92 0.27
N THR A 111 -6.37 3.34 1.46
CA THR A 111 -5.87 1.97 1.69
C THR A 111 -6.97 1.07 2.25
N ASP A 112 -6.76 -0.24 2.21
CA ASP A 112 -7.60 -1.24 2.86
C ASP A 112 -7.23 -1.50 4.33
N VAL A 113 -6.27 -0.76 4.88
CA VAL A 113 -5.79 -0.92 6.26
C VAL A 113 -6.77 -0.29 7.25
N TRP A 114 -7.50 -1.10 8.00
CA TRP A 114 -8.49 -0.65 8.98
C TRP A 114 -7.92 -0.48 10.39
N LEU A 115 -7.98 0.73 10.92
CA LEU A 115 -7.33 1.14 12.18
C LEU A 115 -8.32 1.78 13.15
N THR A 116 -7.99 1.68 14.44
CA THR A 116 -8.54 2.56 15.48
C THR A 116 -7.44 3.50 15.96
N ILE A 117 -7.74 4.79 15.91
CA ILE A 117 -6.87 5.87 16.42
C ILE A 117 -7.49 6.51 17.65
N GLN A 118 -6.67 7.12 18.49
CA GLN A 118 -7.08 8.03 19.55
C GLN A 118 -6.63 9.45 19.20
N ASP A 119 -7.56 10.40 19.17
CA ASP A 119 -7.28 11.81 18.90
C ASP A 119 -6.70 12.55 20.13
N GLU A 120 -6.39 13.84 19.94
CA GLU A 120 -5.83 14.69 21.01
C GLU A 120 -6.77 14.87 22.22
N PHE A 121 -8.08 14.64 22.04
CA PHE A 121 -9.09 14.71 23.09
C PHE A 121 -9.29 13.36 23.80
N GLY A 122 -8.56 12.33 23.39
CA GLY A 122 -8.70 10.97 23.90
C GLY A 122 -9.87 10.20 23.29
N THR A 123 -10.54 10.74 22.26
CA THR A 123 -11.67 10.09 21.58
C THR A 123 -11.15 9.10 20.55
N GLU A 124 -11.73 7.90 20.55
CA GLU A 124 -11.38 6.87 19.58
C GLU A 124 -12.18 7.04 18.27
N HIS A 125 -11.47 6.95 17.16
CA HIS A 125 -12.05 6.94 15.81
C HIS A 125 -11.59 5.71 15.06
N THR A 126 -12.42 5.23 14.15
CA THR A 126 -12.16 4.01 13.39
C THR A 126 -12.43 4.23 11.91
N GLY A 127 -11.55 3.69 11.06
CA GLY A 127 -11.61 3.91 9.61
C GLY A 127 -10.39 3.34 8.88
N THR A 128 -10.26 3.66 7.60
CA THR A 128 -9.14 3.22 6.76
C THR A 128 -7.99 4.21 6.79
N LEU A 129 -6.74 3.73 6.77
CA LEU A 129 -5.56 4.58 6.69
C LEU A 129 -5.59 5.42 5.40
N PHE A 130 -5.36 6.72 5.56
CA PHE A 130 -5.28 7.70 4.51
C PHE A 130 -3.84 8.22 4.38
N VAL A 131 -3.32 8.24 3.16
CA VAL A 131 -1.99 8.76 2.85
C VAL A 131 -2.12 9.93 1.89
N ASN A 132 -1.55 11.08 2.28
CA ASN A 132 -1.60 12.32 1.51
C ASN A 132 -0.52 12.36 0.42
#